data_AF-A0A7C2I012-F1
#
_entry.id   AF-A0A7C2I012-F1
#
_cell.length_a   1.000
_cell.length_b   1.000
_cell.length_c   1.000
_cell.angle_alpha   90.00
_cell.angle_beta   90.00
_cell.angle_gamma   90.00
#
_symmetry.space_group_name_H-M   'P 1'
#
loop_
_entity.id
_entity.type
_entity.pdbx_description
1 polymer ?
#
loop_
_entity_poly.entity_id
_entity_poly.type
_entity_poly.pdbx_seq_one_letter_code
_entity_poly.pdbx_strand_id
1 'polypeptide(L)'
;MNGSAFFRRRILLGVCGLSPQVLTETVYALAVKRTPPWVPTEVHLITTQEGARRARLTLLGRSPGWFARLCREYRLQEIAFPEENIHVLIGENDTPLTDIRSREDNELAAGQIARLVRELTSDPDSALHVSIAGGRKTIGFYAGYALSLFGRPQDAMSHVLVSAPFEAHPEFFYPTRSSRIIYTPPPDSRPLDTRAAEVTLAEIPFVRLRRLLPERLLAAEVSYAELVRATEETLGAPRLVIEVDERRILAAGRSVRLPPSDFAFYAWMARRKREGREPVPCPSEGAPEPDLAEEFLREYQRADPGVTARERTRRALRLGMEKNYFLERRSRVNRVLQDALGASAWAYKIQGFGKRPETKFGLLLESEQIDYRRSRWEEEPAR
;
A
#
# COMPACT_ATOMS: atom_id res chain seq x y z
N MET A 1 20.02 1.13 6.98
CA MET A 1 19.92 2.02 8.15
C MET A 1 18.93 3.11 7.82
N ASN A 2 17.75 3.10 8.45
CA ASN A 2 16.67 4.04 8.13
C ASN A 2 17.07 5.46 8.56
N GLY A 3 17.22 6.36 7.60
CA GLY A 3 17.48 7.79 7.83
C GLY A 3 16.30 8.57 8.41
N SER A 4 15.33 7.90 9.04
CA SER A 4 14.11 8.53 9.58
C SER A 4 14.40 9.54 10.69
N ALA A 5 15.55 9.42 11.38
CA ALA A 5 15.98 10.37 12.40
C ALA A 5 16.39 11.74 11.82
N PHE A 6 16.69 11.85 10.52
CA PHE A 6 17.11 13.10 9.88
C PHE A 6 15.95 13.98 9.41
N PHE A 7 14.72 13.47 9.43
CA PHE A 7 13.54 14.23 9.03
C PHE A 7 13.24 15.30 10.07
N ARG A 8 12.93 16.53 9.64
CA ARG A 8 12.63 17.63 10.56
C ARG A 8 11.38 17.35 11.39
N ARG A 9 10.37 16.76 10.76
CA ARG A 9 9.11 16.36 11.38
C ARG A 9 9.08 14.85 11.60
N ARG A 10 8.95 14.42 12.85
CA ARG A 10 9.00 13.02 13.28
C ARG A 10 7.79 12.73 14.15
N ILE A 11 6.89 11.90 13.62
CA ILE A 11 5.57 11.69 14.18
C ILE A 11 5.55 10.31 14.84
N LEU A 12 5.27 10.23 16.13
CA LEU A 12 4.97 8.96 16.79
C LEU A 12 3.45 8.77 16.86
N LEU A 13 2.93 7.74 16.23
CA LEU A 13 1.54 7.31 16.37
C LEU A 13 1.48 6.08 17.28
N GLY A 14 0.92 6.24 18.47
CA GLY A 14 0.62 5.14 19.38
C GLY A 14 -0.83 4.70 19.28
N VAL A 15 -1.08 3.39 19.41
CA VAL A 15 -2.40 2.86 19.74
C VAL A 15 -2.45 2.48 21.22
N CYS A 16 -3.55 2.75 21.91
CA CYS A 16 -3.68 2.47 23.33
C CYS A 16 -5.08 1.99 23.70
N GLY A 17 -5.15 1.02 24.60
CA GLY A 17 -6.37 0.66 25.32
C GLY A 17 -6.39 1.32 26.70
N LEU A 18 -6.41 0.48 27.73
CA LEU A 18 -6.51 0.91 29.12
C LEU A 18 -5.18 1.30 29.78
N SER A 19 -4.06 1.08 29.07
CA SER A 19 -2.70 1.26 29.58
C SER A 19 -1.94 2.32 28.77
N PRO A 20 -2.14 3.63 29.04
CA PRO A 20 -1.46 4.70 28.34
C PRO A 20 0.06 4.74 28.56
N GLN A 21 0.58 3.97 29.52
CA GLN A 21 2.01 3.84 29.82
C GLN A 21 2.84 3.39 28.61
N VAL A 22 2.24 2.59 27.71
CA VAL A 22 2.87 2.12 26.47
C VAL A 22 3.41 3.26 25.61
N LEU A 23 2.83 4.47 25.71
CA LEU A 23 3.29 5.64 24.98
C LEU A 23 4.62 6.17 25.53
N THR A 24 4.73 6.30 26.86
CA THR A 24 5.96 6.75 27.51
C THR A 24 7.07 5.70 27.43
N GLU A 25 6.72 4.41 27.50
CA GLU A 25 7.65 3.30 27.27
C GLU A 25 8.22 3.35 25.83
N THR A 26 7.35 3.58 24.84
CA THR A 26 7.76 3.71 23.44
C THR A 26 8.66 4.92 23.23
N VAL A 27 8.29 6.10 23.76
CA VAL A 27 9.13 7.31 23.65
C VAL A 27 10.47 7.09 24.31
N TYR A 28 10.51 6.50 25.50
CA TYR A 28 11.77 6.15 26.17
C TYR A 28 12.63 5.24 25.29
N ALA A 29 12.06 4.18 24.74
CA ALA A 29 12.81 3.23 23.92
C ALA A 29 13.38 3.88 22.64
N LEU A 30 12.62 4.77 21.99
CA LEU A 30 13.01 5.47 20.78
C LEU A 30 14.01 6.61 21.03
N ALA A 31 13.75 7.44 22.05
CA ALA A 31 14.47 8.69 22.29
C ALA A 31 15.67 8.53 23.23
N VAL A 32 15.66 7.52 24.10
CA VAL A 32 16.70 7.33 25.13
C VAL A 32 17.52 6.07 24.89
N LYS A 33 16.88 4.91 24.68
CA LYS A 33 17.60 3.63 24.56
C LYS A 33 18.20 3.41 23.18
N ARG A 34 17.50 3.80 22.11
CA ARG A 34 17.93 3.61 20.72
C ARG A 34 19.21 4.42 20.43
N THR A 35 20.13 3.83 19.67
CA THR A 35 21.31 4.53 19.13
C THR A 35 21.34 4.38 17.60
N PRO A 36 21.34 5.49 16.81
CA PRO A 36 21.14 6.87 17.27
C PRO A 36 19.72 7.10 17.80
N PRO A 37 19.51 8.08 18.70
CA PRO A 37 18.19 8.45 19.20
C PRO A 37 17.23 8.84 18.08
N TRP A 38 15.99 8.41 18.19
CA TRP A 38 14.88 8.91 17.39
C TRP A 38 13.91 9.63 18.32
N VAL A 39 13.98 10.95 18.36
CA VAL A 39 13.16 11.76 19.27
C VAL A 39 12.00 12.36 18.48
N PRO A 40 10.74 11.96 18.72
CA PRO A 40 9.61 12.50 17.99
C PRO A 40 9.50 14.01 18.23
N THR A 41 9.00 14.73 17.22
CA THR A 41 8.60 16.14 17.36
C THR A 41 7.15 16.26 17.80
N GLU A 42 6.33 15.26 17.48
CA GLU A 42 4.94 15.20 17.91
C GLU A 42 4.49 13.76 18.13
N VAL A 43 3.46 13.61 18.97
CA VAL A 43 2.86 12.33 19.32
C VAL A 43 1.36 12.39 19.07
N HIS A 44 0.83 11.32 18.50
CA HIS A 44 -0.60 11.07 18.29
C HIS A 44 -0.97 9.76 18.98
N LEU A 45 -2.17 9.71 19.56
CA LEU A 45 -2.67 8.54 20.28
C LEU A 45 -4.05 8.16 19.75
N ILE A 46 -4.22 6.94 19.24
CA ILE A 46 -5.54 6.39 18.90
C ILE A 46 -6.05 5.54 20.05
N THR A 47 -7.26 5.79 20.52
CA THR A 47 -7.83 5.06 21.65
C THR A 47 -9.36 5.15 21.72
N THR A 48 -9.97 4.46 22.69
CA THR A 48 -11.40 4.57 23.03
C THR A 48 -11.61 5.69 24.05
N GLN A 49 -12.87 6.02 24.35
CA GLN A 49 -13.23 7.06 25.30
C GLN A 49 -12.55 6.89 26.68
N GLU A 50 -12.55 5.66 27.21
CA GLU A 50 -11.91 5.38 28.52
C GLU A 50 -10.39 5.49 28.44
N GLY A 51 -9.76 5.00 27.36
CA GLY A 51 -8.32 5.15 27.17
C GLY A 51 -7.90 6.62 27.03
N ALA A 52 -8.70 7.44 26.36
CA ALA A 52 -8.48 8.87 26.25
C ALA A 52 -8.58 9.56 27.63
N ARG A 53 -9.59 9.20 28.43
CA ARG A 53 -9.72 9.70 29.81
C ARG A 53 -8.48 9.38 30.64
N ARG A 54 -7.97 8.15 30.57
CA ARG A 54 -6.74 7.74 31.27
C ARG A 54 -5.51 8.48 30.76
N ALA A 55 -5.35 8.62 29.45
CA ALA A 55 -4.24 9.35 28.86
C ALA A 55 -4.22 10.81 29.30
N ARG A 56 -5.36 11.50 29.27
CA ARG A 56 -5.50 12.87 29.79
C ARG A 56 -5.07 12.98 31.25
N LEU A 57 -5.61 12.12 32.12
CA LEU A 57 -5.33 12.17 33.55
C LEU A 57 -3.88 11.83 33.91
N THR A 58 -3.33 10.79 33.27
CA THR A 58 -2.01 10.23 33.66
C THR A 58 -0.84 10.82 32.88
N LEU A 59 -1.02 11.11 31.59
CA LEU A 59 0.05 11.59 30.71
C LEU A 59 0.08 13.11 30.62
N LEU A 60 -1.08 13.75 30.40
CA LEU A 60 -1.20 15.19 30.17
C LEU A 60 -1.50 16.01 31.43
N GLY A 61 -2.04 15.39 32.48
CA GLY A 61 -2.41 16.06 33.72
C GLY A 61 -1.23 16.78 34.38
N ARG A 62 -1.49 17.84 35.16
CA ARG A 62 -0.42 18.55 35.89
C ARG A 62 0.32 17.65 36.88
N SER A 63 -0.42 16.72 37.48
CA SER A 63 0.08 15.64 38.33
C SER A 63 -0.80 14.41 38.10
N PRO A 64 -0.25 13.24 37.73
CA PRO A 64 1.19 12.95 37.69
C PRO A 64 1.94 13.43 36.43
N GLY A 65 1.26 13.68 35.30
CA GLY A 65 1.87 14.29 34.11
C GLY A 65 3.06 13.53 33.53
N TRP A 66 2.94 12.21 33.41
CA TRP A 66 4.06 11.31 33.15
C TRP A 66 4.78 11.58 31.83
N PHE A 67 4.09 12.08 30.81
CA PHE A 67 4.72 12.40 29.53
C PHE A 67 5.68 13.59 29.64
N ALA A 68 5.23 14.68 30.27
CA ALA A 68 6.07 15.84 30.52
C ALA A 68 7.21 15.51 31.51
N ARG A 69 6.95 14.62 32.47
CA ARG A 69 7.97 14.12 33.41
C ARG A 69 9.08 13.36 32.69
N LEU A 70 8.75 12.43 31.78
CA LEU A 70 9.72 11.72 30.95
C LEU A 70 10.62 12.70 30.18
N CYS A 71 10.01 13.68 29.50
CA CYS A 71 10.73 14.66 28.70
C CYS A 71 11.71 15.47 29.55
N ARG A 72 11.28 15.96 30.72
CA ARG A 72 12.16 16.70 31.66
C ARG A 72 13.28 15.83 32.22
N GLU A 73 12.95 14.62 32.65
CA GLU A 73 13.90 13.73 33.32
C GLU A 73 15.03 13.29 32.39
N TYR A 74 14.71 13.03 31.11
CA TYR A 74 15.70 12.66 30.09
C TYR A 74 16.21 13.83 29.25
N ARG A 75 15.81 15.07 29.55
CA ARG A 75 16.19 16.28 28.82
C ARG A 75 15.93 16.16 27.32
N LEU A 76 14.78 15.57 26.97
CA LEU A 76 14.34 15.47 25.58
C LEU A 76 13.98 16.87 25.06
N GLN A 77 14.16 17.08 23.76
CA GLN A 77 13.60 18.27 23.09
C GLN A 77 12.07 18.31 23.28
N GLU A 78 11.47 19.47 23.10
CA GLU A 78 10.02 19.60 23.20
C GLU A 78 9.31 18.67 22.21
N ILE A 79 8.39 17.86 22.72
CA ILE A 79 7.58 16.91 21.95
C ILE A 79 6.13 17.35 22.09
N ALA A 80 5.52 17.77 20.99
CA ALA A 80 4.13 18.19 20.98
C ALA A 80 3.21 16.99 21.24
N PHE A 81 2.46 17.03 22.34
CA PHE A 81 1.40 16.06 22.62
C PHE A 81 0.22 16.77 23.29
N PRO A 82 -0.50 17.63 22.57
CA PRO A 82 -1.66 18.32 23.11
C PRO A 82 -2.88 17.37 23.10
N GLU A 83 -3.98 17.79 23.72
CA GLU A 83 -5.17 16.94 23.88
C GLU A 83 -5.82 16.57 22.55
N GLU A 84 -5.74 17.45 21.56
CA GLU A 84 -6.27 17.27 20.20
C GLU A 84 -5.57 16.12 19.45
N ASN A 85 -4.38 15.73 19.91
CA ASN A 85 -3.66 14.58 19.37
C ASN A 85 -4.11 13.24 20.00
N ILE A 86 -5.10 13.25 20.89
CA ILE A 86 -5.77 12.04 21.38
C ILE A 86 -7.03 11.79 20.52
N HIS A 87 -6.86 10.92 19.53
CA HIS A 87 -7.88 10.51 18.57
C HIS A 87 -8.79 9.45 19.20
N VAL A 88 -9.96 9.90 19.67
CA VAL A 88 -10.99 9.01 20.21
C VAL A 88 -11.76 8.40 19.04
N LEU A 89 -11.79 7.07 18.97
CA LEU A 89 -12.55 6.36 17.95
C LEU A 89 -14.06 6.59 18.14
N ILE A 90 -14.72 6.92 17.04
CA ILE A 90 -16.14 7.26 16.99
C ILE A 90 -16.93 6.09 16.38
N GLY A 91 -18.06 5.74 16.98
CA GLY A 91 -18.97 4.70 16.54
C GLY A 91 -20.14 5.26 15.74
N GLU A 92 -21.25 4.54 15.72
CA GLU A 92 -22.49 5.02 15.09
C GLU A 92 -22.99 6.30 15.76
N ASN A 93 -23.69 7.13 14.98
CA ASN A 93 -24.30 8.39 15.43
C ASN A 93 -23.29 9.38 16.06
N ASP A 94 -22.04 9.37 15.59
CA ASP A 94 -20.95 10.22 16.08
C ASP A 94 -20.65 10.06 17.58
N THR A 95 -20.96 8.89 18.15
CA THR A 95 -20.76 8.62 19.58
C THR A 95 -19.34 8.10 19.86
N PRO A 96 -18.60 8.64 20.85
CA PRO A 96 -17.31 8.08 21.24
C PRO A 96 -17.42 6.62 21.68
N LEU A 97 -16.62 5.73 21.09
CA LEU A 97 -16.61 4.33 21.46
C LEU A 97 -16.03 4.17 22.85
N THR A 98 -16.81 3.59 23.77
CA THR A 98 -16.31 3.15 25.08
C THR A 98 -15.39 1.93 24.92
N ASP A 99 -15.74 1.06 23.97
CA ASP A 99 -15.07 -0.19 23.64
C ASP A 99 -15.43 -0.61 22.20
N ILE A 100 -14.61 -1.44 21.54
CA ILE A 100 -14.86 -1.89 20.15
C ILE A 100 -15.39 -3.31 20.17
N ARG A 101 -16.70 -3.54 20.16
CA ARG A 101 -17.28 -4.87 20.39
C ARG A 101 -18.03 -5.45 19.20
N SER A 102 -18.69 -4.61 18.41
CA SER A 102 -19.48 -5.04 17.27
C SER A 102 -18.63 -5.13 15.99
N ARG A 103 -19.20 -5.71 14.94
CA ARG A 103 -18.57 -5.71 13.61
C ARG A 103 -18.51 -4.28 13.07
N GLU A 104 -19.59 -3.55 13.25
CA GLU A 104 -19.79 -2.17 12.82
C GLU A 104 -18.76 -1.23 13.47
N ASP A 105 -18.51 -1.39 14.79
CA ASP A 105 -17.46 -0.65 15.50
C ASP A 105 -16.08 -0.88 14.88
N ASN A 106 -15.78 -2.13 14.50
CA ASN A 106 -14.51 -2.48 13.90
C ASN A 106 -14.36 -1.87 12.51
N GLU A 107 -15.41 -1.89 11.68
CA GLU A 107 -15.41 -1.28 10.35
C GLU A 107 -15.22 0.25 10.43
N LEU A 108 -15.92 0.92 11.35
CA LEU A 108 -15.76 2.35 11.59
C LEU A 108 -14.37 2.71 12.14
N ALA A 109 -13.86 1.92 13.09
CA ALA A 109 -12.52 2.12 13.64
C ALA A 109 -11.43 1.94 12.57
N ALA A 110 -11.56 0.91 11.72
CA ALA A 110 -10.62 0.67 10.62
C ALA A 110 -10.55 1.85 9.65
N GLY A 111 -11.71 2.41 9.27
CA GLY A 111 -11.79 3.61 8.42
C GLY A 111 -11.10 4.82 9.04
N GLN A 112 -11.35 5.10 10.32
CA GLN A 112 -10.73 6.22 11.05
C GLN A 112 -9.21 6.07 11.17
N ILE A 113 -8.74 4.88 11.52
CA ILE A 113 -7.30 4.59 11.64
C ILE A 113 -6.61 4.74 10.27
N ALA A 114 -7.23 4.18 9.22
CA ALA A 114 -6.71 4.29 7.86
C ALA A 114 -6.63 5.74 7.38
N ARG A 115 -7.66 6.55 7.66
CA ARG A 115 -7.68 7.99 7.35
C ARG A 115 -6.53 8.71 8.04
N LEU A 116 -6.39 8.53 9.35
CA LEU A 116 -5.35 9.20 10.14
C LEU A 116 -3.94 8.81 9.66
N VAL A 117 -3.67 7.53 9.40
CA VAL A 117 -2.36 7.10 8.89
C VAL A 117 -2.10 7.68 7.49
N ARG A 118 -3.11 7.76 6.62
CA ARG A 118 -2.99 8.41 5.31
C ARG A 118 -2.62 9.89 5.46
N GLU A 119 -3.27 10.61 6.37
CA GLU A 119 -3.00 12.03 6.66
C GLU A 119 -1.57 12.22 7.20
N LEU A 120 -1.16 11.45 8.20
CA LEU A 120 0.16 11.54 8.81
C LEU A 120 1.30 11.15 7.85
N THR A 121 1.00 10.42 6.78
CA THR A 121 1.95 10.05 5.71
C THR A 121 1.83 10.91 4.45
N SER A 122 1.02 11.96 4.46
CA SER A 122 0.80 12.84 3.29
C SER A 122 1.99 13.77 3.02
N ASP A 123 2.62 14.29 4.08
CA ASP A 123 3.75 15.23 4.02
C ASP A 123 5.08 14.50 3.73
N PRO A 124 5.65 14.57 2.51
CA PRO A 124 6.82 13.78 2.12
C PRO A 124 8.08 14.06 2.97
N ASP A 125 8.13 15.19 3.67
CA ASP A 125 9.26 15.62 4.51
C ASP A 125 9.07 15.26 6.00
N SER A 126 8.10 14.38 6.29
CA SER A 126 7.91 13.75 7.60
C SER A 126 8.35 12.29 7.62
N ALA A 127 8.60 11.78 8.82
CA ALA A 127 8.70 10.35 9.10
C ALA A 127 7.69 9.93 10.18
N LEU A 128 6.90 8.89 9.89
CA LEU A 128 5.94 8.31 10.82
C LEU A 128 6.52 7.04 11.45
N HIS A 129 6.45 6.95 12.78
CA HIS A 129 6.73 5.74 13.53
C HIS A 129 5.43 5.28 14.22
N VAL A 130 4.95 4.07 13.89
CA VAL A 130 3.73 3.51 14.49
C VAL A 130 4.09 2.51 15.58
N SER A 131 3.58 2.71 16.79
CA SER A 131 3.69 1.76 17.90
C SER A 131 2.40 0.98 18.06
N ILE A 132 2.46 -0.34 17.85
CA ILE A 132 1.31 -1.25 17.93
C ILE A 132 1.19 -1.96 19.29
N ALA A 133 1.88 -1.45 20.32
CA ALA A 133 2.06 -2.11 21.60
C ALA A 133 0.85 -2.00 22.57
N GLY A 134 -0.15 -1.18 22.26
CA GLY A 134 -1.26 -0.88 23.17
C GLY A 134 -2.64 -1.17 22.59
N GLY A 135 -3.55 -1.59 23.48
CA GLY A 135 -4.98 -1.70 23.19
C GLY A 135 -5.45 -3.06 22.68
N ARG A 136 -6.68 -3.07 22.14
CA ARG A 136 -7.23 -4.27 21.51
C ARG A 136 -6.33 -4.65 20.33
N LYS A 137 -5.98 -5.93 20.21
CA LYS A 137 -5.16 -6.48 19.10
C LYS A 137 -5.64 -5.99 17.73
N THR A 138 -6.94 -5.83 17.56
CA THR A 138 -7.56 -5.35 16.33
C THR A 138 -7.17 -3.91 15.96
N ILE A 139 -7.05 -2.99 16.94
CA ILE A 139 -6.62 -1.60 16.69
C ILE A 139 -5.16 -1.60 16.20
N GLY A 140 -4.30 -2.36 16.88
CA GLY A 140 -2.90 -2.52 16.46
C GLY A 140 -2.77 -3.14 15.06
N PHE A 141 -3.61 -4.14 14.75
CA PHE A 141 -3.70 -4.72 13.41
C PHE A 141 -4.09 -3.68 12.35
N TYR A 142 -5.16 -2.90 12.58
CA TYR A 142 -5.57 -1.87 11.61
C TYR A 142 -4.53 -0.76 11.44
N ALA A 143 -3.85 -0.35 12.51
CA ALA A 143 -2.76 0.63 12.41
C ALA A 143 -1.58 0.10 11.58
N GLY A 144 -1.17 -1.14 11.81
CA GLY A 144 -0.12 -1.79 11.03
C GLY A 144 -0.51 -2.04 9.57
N TYR A 145 -1.77 -2.41 9.32
CA TYR A 145 -2.28 -2.64 7.97
C TYR A 145 -2.43 -1.32 7.20
N ALA A 146 -2.95 -0.27 7.84
CA ALA A 146 -2.97 1.08 7.28
C ALA A 146 -1.57 1.58 6.95
N LEU A 147 -0.57 1.32 7.81
CA LEU A 147 0.82 1.62 7.51
C LEU A 147 1.37 0.78 6.36
N SER A 148 0.93 -0.46 6.18
CA SER A 148 1.31 -1.27 5.02
C SER A 148 0.80 -0.65 3.71
N LEU A 149 -0.39 -0.07 3.74
CA LEU A 149 -1.02 0.59 2.59
C LEU A 149 -0.42 1.97 2.29
N PHE A 150 -0.21 2.80 3.31
CA PHE A 150 0.17 4.20 3.12
C PHE A 150 1.61 4.52 3.52
N GLY A 151 2.32 3.60 4.17
CA GLY A 151 3.68 3.81 4.66
C GLY A 151 4.69 4.02 3.52
N ARG A 152 5.63 4.92 3.79
CA ARG A 152 6.72 5.32 2.90
C ARG A 152 8.03 4.64 3.32
N PRO A 153 9.11 4.77 2.53
CA PRO A 153 10.39 4.16 2.86
C PRO A 153 10.95 4.58 4.24
N GLN A 154 10.73 5.83 4.65
CA GLN A 154 11.18 6.35 5.94
C GLN A 154 10.30 5.95 7.14
N ASP A 155 9.08 5.47 6.89
CA ASP A 155 8.14 5.15 7.96
C ASP A 155 8.46 3.77 8.58
N ALA A 156 8.19 3.64 9.87
CA ALA A 156 8.58 2.48 10.68
C ALA A 156 7.43 2.00 11.58
N MET A 157 7.50 0.74 12.00
CA MET A 157 6.57 0.13 12.93
C MET A 157 7.34 -0.60 14.03
N SER A 158 6.83 -0.56 15.26
CA SER A 158 7.42 -1.30 16.38
C SER A 158 6.41 -1.76 17.41
N HIS A 159 6.87 -2.65 18.28
CA HIS A 159 6.22 -3.00 19.53
C HIS A 159 7.22 -2.81 20.67
N VAL A 160 6.82 -2.10 21.73
CA VAL A 160 7.63 -1.96 22.95
C VAL A 160 7.35 -3.13 23.89
N LEU A 161 8.38 -3.66 24.52
CA LEU A 161 8.32 -4.75 25.49
C LEU A 161 8.96 -4.26 26.78
N VAL A 162 8.31 -4.51 27.91
CA VAL A 162 8.80 -4.16 29.25
C VAL A 162 9.08 -5.46 30.00
N SER A 163 10.20 -5.53 30.71
CA SER A 163 10.51 -6.71 31.51
C SER A 163 9.53 -6.88 32.68
N ALA A 164 9.21 -8.14 33.00
CA ALA A 164 8.54 -8.45 34.26
C ALA A 164 9.44 -8.02 35.44
N PRO A 165 8.87 -7.59 36.58
CA PRO A 165 7.44 -7.46 36.88
C PRO A 165 6.85 -6.07 36.57
N PHE A 166 7.49 -5.28 35.70
CA PHE A 166 7.05 -3.91 35.36
C PHE A 166 6.00 -3.88 34.25
N GLU A 167 5.95 -4.90 33.40
CA GLU A 167 4.94 -5.05 32.35
C GLU A 167 3.53 -4.90 32.93
N ALA A 168 2.73 -3.99 32.34
CA ALA A 168 1.37 -3.67 32.75
C ALA A 168 1.20 -3.16 34.20
N HIS A 169 2.29 -2.82 34.90
CA HIS A 169 2.20 -2.28 36.25
C HIS A 169 1.61 -0.86 36.23
N PRO A 170 0.53 -0.58 36.98
CA PRO A 170 -0.21 0.70 36.86
C PRO A 170 0.63 1.93 37.21
N GLU A 171 1.64 1.77 38.06
CA GLU A 171 2.56 2.84 38.48
C GLU A 171 3.87 2.95 37.67
N PHE A 172 4.12 2.06 36.72
CA PHE A 172 5.32 2.08 35.87
C PHE A 172 5.02 2.73 34.52
N PHE A 173 5.75 3.77 34.14
CA PHE A 173 5.56 4.50 32.87
C PHE A 173 6.81 4.50 31.98
N TYR A 174 7.99 4.46 32.58
CA TYR A 174 9.29 4.36 31.93
C TYR A 174 10.35 4.10 33.02
N PRO A 175 11.54 3.57 32.67
CA PRO A 175 12.64 3.45 33.62
C PRO A 175 13.09 4.82 34.07
N THR A 176 13.02 5.12 35.37
CA THR A 176 13.43 6.42 35.91
C THR A 176 14.95 6.52 36.04
N ARG A 177 15.50 7.74 36.04
CA ARG A 177 16.93 8.00 36.28
C ARG A 177 17.30 7.86 37.75
N SER A 178 16.42 8.33 38.62
CA SER A 178 16.56 8.24 40.08
C SER A 178 15.68 7.13 40.63
N SER A 179 16.13 6.47 41.69
CA SER A 179 15.36 5.40 42.32
C SER A 179 13.93 5.84 42.65
N ARG A 180 12.95 5.06 42.18
CA ARG A 180 11.54 5.24 42.53
C ARG A 180 10.95 3.87 42.77
N ILE A 181 10.59 3.63 44.03
CA ILE A 181 10.02 2.37 44.48
C ILE A 181 8.52 2.34 44.18
N ILE A 182 8.07 1.25 43.57
CA ILE A 182 6.66 0.84 43.41
C ILE A 182 6.51 -0.56 44.00
N TYR A 183 5.29 -1.05 44.20
CA TYR A 183 5.04 -2.34 44.84
C TYR A 183 4.23 -3.27 43.94
N THR A 184 4.63 -4.54 43.85
CA THR A 184 3.80 -5.53 43.16
C THR A 184 2.39 -5.59 43.77
N PRO A 185 1.36 -5.93 42.99
CA PRO A 185 0.02 -6.11 43.53
C PRO A 185 -0.02 -7.15 44.67
N PRO A 186 -0.94 -7.00 45.64
CA PRO A 186 -1.16 -8.02 46.67
C PRO A 186 -1.41 -9.41 46.06
N PRO A 187 -1.04 -10.50 46.76
CA PRO A 187 -0.62 -10.55 48.17
C PRO A 187 0.89 -10.34 48.41
N ASP A 188 1.69 -10.34 47.36
CA ASP A 188 3.15 -10.42 47.45
C ASP A 188 3.81 -9.08 47.85
N SER A 189 3.27 -7.94 47.40
CA SER A 189 3.65 -6.59 47.84
C SER A 189 5.17 -6.35 47.91
N ARG A 190 5.93 -6.87 46.94
CA ARG A 190 7.39 -6.73 46.88
C ARG A 190 7.79 -5.36 46.33
N PRO A 191 8.80 -4.68 46.92
CA PRO A 191 9.30 -3.41 46.40
C PRO A 191 10.07 -3.62 45.09
N LEU A 192 9.83 -2.74 44.12
CA LEU A 192 10.48 -2.71 42.81
C LEU A 192 11.05 -1.31 42.56
N ASP A 193 12.32 -1.20 42.16
CA ASP A 193 12.88 0.08 41.68
C ASP A 193 12.61 0.22 40.19
N THR A 194 11.79 1.19 39.79
CA THR A 194 11.45 1.45 38.37
C THR A 194 12.66 1.69 37.48
N ARG A 195 13.79 2.15 38.03
CA ARG A 195 15.06 2.31 37.29
C ARG A 195 15.61 0.98 36.75
N ALA A 196 15.28 -0.15 37.38
CA ALA A 196 15.76 -1.48 37.00
C ALA A 196 14.96 -2.10 35.85
N ALA A 197 13.88 -1.45 35.39
CA ALA A 197 13.07 -1.97 34.30
C ALA A 197 13.83 -1.95 32.97
N GLU A 198 13.74 -3.05 32.22
CA GLU A 198 14.30 -3.14 30.88
C GLU A 198 13.18 -2.92 29.86
N VAL A 199 13.33 -1.89 29.03
CA VAL A 199 12.38 -1.60 27.95
C VAL A 199 13.05 -1.89 26.62
N THR A 200 12.49 -2.77 25.81
CA THR A 200 13.05 -3.17 24.51
C THR A 200 12.10 -2.79 23.40
N LEU A 201 12.64 -2.25 22.30
CA LEU A 201 11.87 -1.91 21.10
C LEU A 201 12.09 -2.99 20.04
N ALA A 202 11.05 -3.73 19.70
CA ALA A 202 11.07 -4.65 18.57
C ALA A 202 10.55 -3.91 17.32
N GLU A 203 11.43 -3.61 16.35
CA GLU A 203 11.00 -3.11 15.05
C GLU A 203 10.33 -4.25 14.26
N ILE A 204 9.15 -3.98 13.70
CA ILE A 204 8.37 -4.97 12.97
C ILE A 204 8.45 -4.66 11.47
N PRO A 205 9.07 -5.53 10.65
CA PRO A 205 9.05 -5.35 9.21
C PRO A 205 7.62 -5.50 8.68
N PHE A 206 7.25 -4.67 7.72
CA PHE A 206 5.94 -4.70 7.07
C PHE A 206 6.08 -4.48 5.56
N VAL A 207 5.10 -5.01 4.82
CA VAL A 207 5.06 -4.88 3.35
C VAL A 207 4.55 -3.49 3.00
N ARG A 208 5.30 -2.77 2.18
CA ARG A 208 4.91 -1.44 1.70
C ARG A 208 4.18 -1.55 0.37
N LEU A 209 2.86 -1.44 0.41
CA LEU A 209 1.97 -1.51 -0.75
C LEU A 209 1.71 -0.14 -1.38
N ARG A 210 2.11 0.97 -0.74
CA ARG A 210 1.85 2.35 -1.23
C ARG A 210 2.16 2.56 -2.71
N ARG A 211 3.26 1.97 -3.21
CA ARG A 211 3.68 2.10 -4.62
C ARG A 211 2.79 1.35 -5.61
N LEU A 212 2.01 0.38 -5.13
CA LEU A 212 1.06 -0.38 -5.94
C LEU A 212 -0.30 0.31 -5.98
N LEU A 213 -0.59 1.21 -5.03
CA LEU A 213 -1.88 1.91 -4.99
C LEU A 213 -1.95 3.01 -6.06
N PRO A 214 -3.06 3.09 -6.82
CA PRO A 214 -3.35 4.25 -7.66
C PRO A 214 -3.34 5.56 -6.87
N GLU A 215 -2.78 6.64 -7.44
CA GLU A 215 -2.71 7.96 -6.78
C GLU A 215 -4.07 8.46 -6.27
N ARG A 216 -5.16 8.18 -7.00
CA ARG A 216 -6.53 8.51 -6.57
C ARG A 216 -6.89 7.96 -5.18
N LEU A 217 -6.37 6.80 -4.79
CA LEU A 217 -6.63 6.21 -3.46
C LEU A 217 -5.75 6.82 -2.37
N LEU A 218 -4.63 7.43 -2.75
CA LEU A 218 -3.77 8.18 -1.84
C LEU A 218 -4.33 9.58 -1.57
N ALA A 219 -5.04 10.16 -2.55
CA ALA A 219 -5.55 11.54 -2.49
C ALA A 219 -7.03 11.67 -2.07
N ALA A 220 -7.86 10.64 -2.30
CA ALA A 220 -9.30 10.72 -2.05
C ALA A 220 -9.71 10.12 -0.70
N GLU A 221 -10.81 10.63 -0.13
CA GLU A 221 -11.56 9.95 0.93
C GLU A 221 -12.28 8.72 0.35
N VAL A 222 -11.58 7.60 0.31
CA VAL A 222 -12.16 6.27 0.04
C VAL A 222 -12.45 5.55 1.36
N SER A 223 -13.53 4.78 1.40
CA SER A 223 -13.81 3.90 2.54
C SER A 223 -12.73 2.82 2.69
N TYR A 224 -12.58 2.27 3.90
CA TYR A 224 -11.62 1.20 4.14
C TYR A 224 -11.91 -0.05 3.28
N ALA A 225 -13.19 -0.40 3.11
CA ALA A 225 -13.60 -1.52 2.27
C ALA A 225 -13.23 -1.29 0.79
N GLU A 226 -13.44 -0.08 0.26
CA GLU A 226 -13.04 0.27 -1.10
C GLU A 226 -11.52 0.26 -1.28
N LEU A 227 -10.78 0.70 -0.27
CA LEU A 227 -9.32 0.66 -0.27
C LEU A 227 -8.82 -0.79 -0.36
N VAL A 228 -9.36 -1.69 0.47
CA VAL A 228 -9.04 -3.13 0.43
C VAL A 228 -9.39 -3.70 -0.94
N ARG A 229 -10.62 -3.49 -1.42
CA ARG A 229 -11.07 -3.99 -2.73
C ARG A 229 -10.17 -3.51 -3.86
N ALA A 230 -9.82 -2.22 -3.89
CA ALA A 230 -8.98 -1.69 -4.97
C ALA A 230 -7.51 -2.17 -4.87
N THR A 231 -7.03 -2.45 -3.66
CA THR A 231 -5.73 -3.08 -3.44
C THR A 231 -5.74 -4.53 -3.94
N GLU A 232 -6.79 -5.29 -3.62
CA GLU A 232 -6.98 -6.65 -4.10
C GLU A 232 -7.16 -6.72 -5.62
N GLU A 233 -7.90 -5.80 -6.24
CA GLU A 233 -8.00 -5.70 -7.70
C GLU A 233 -6.64 -5.43 -8.35
N THR A 234 -5.76 -4.70 -7.67
CA THR A 234 -4.41 -4.41 -8.15
C THR A 234 -3.46 -5.60 -7.95
N LEU A 235 -3.63 -6.36 -6.87
CA LEU A 235 -2.82 -7.53 -6.52
C LEU A 235 -3.33 -8.84 -7.12
N GLY A 236 -4.59 -8.87 -7.56
CA GLY A 236 -5.27 -10.06 -8.08
C GLY A 236 -4.66 -10.57 -9.38
N ALA A 237 -5.02 -11.80 -9.75
CA ALA A 237 -4.59 -12.39 -11.01
C ALA A 237 -4.98 -11.47 -12.17
N PRO A 238 -4.01 -10.97 -12.96
CA PRO A 238 -4.30 -9.97 -13.98
C PRO A 238 -5.29 -10.53 -14.99
N ARG A 239 -6.40 -9.83 -15.22
CA ARG A 239 -7.36 -10.14 -16.30
C ARG A 239 -7.31 -9.07 -17.38
N LEU A 240 -7.44 -9.52 -18.63
CA LEU A 240 -7.45 -8.71 -19.83
C LEU A 240 -8.73 -8.98 -20.61
N VAL A 241 -9.51 -7.92 -20.87
CA VAL A 241 -10.66 -8.00 -21.77
C VAL A 241 -10.37 -7.18 -23.02
N ILE A 242 -10.52 -7.79 -24.20
CA ILE A 242 -10.37 -7.12 -25.49
C ILE A 242 -11.76 -6.74 -26.03
N GLU A 243 -11.95 -5.45 -26.32
CA GLU A 243 -13.17 -4.88 -26.91
C GLU A 243 -12.87 -4.42 -28.35
N VAL A 244 -13.06 -5.33 -29.30
CA VAL A 244 -12.66 -5.15 -30.71
C VAL A 244 -13.37 -3.96 -31.35
N ASP A 245 -14.70 -3.89 -31.24
CA ASP A 245 -15.52 -2.85 -31.88
C ASP A 245 -15.13 -1.43 -31.46
N GLU A 246 -14.69 -1.27 -30.22
CA GLU A 246 -14.39 0.03 -29.65
C GLU A 246 -12.90 0.37 -29.74
N ARG A 247 -12.07 -0.61 -30.09
CA ARG A 247 -10.60 -0.57 -30.05
C ARG A 247 -10.09 -0.23 -28.65
N ARG A 248 -10.67 -0.91 -27.65
CA ARG A 248 -10.39 -0.71 -26.24
C ARG A 248 -9.98 -2.03 -25.58
N ILE A 249 -9.18 -1.92 -24.54
CA ILE A 249 -8.90 -3.03 -23.63
C ILE A 249 -9.30 -2.64 -22.22
N LEU A 250 -9.76 -3.61 -21.43
CA LEU A 250 -9.92 -3.48 -19.99
C LEU A 250 -8.81 -4.26 -19.31
N ALA A 251 -7.96 -3.56 -18.57
CA ALA A 251 -6.79 -4.11 -17.88
C ALA A 251 -6.59 -3.38 -16.54
N ALA A 252 -6.30 -4.12 -15.47
CA ALA A 252 -6.18 -3.57 -14.10
C ALA A 252 -7.34 -2.62 -13.71
N GLY A 253 -8.57 -2.99 -14.06
CA GLY A 253 -9.78 -2.19 -13.81
C GLY A 253 -9.89 -0.88 -14.60
N ARG A 254 -8.99 -0.62 -15.58
CA ARG A 254 -8.98 0.59 -16.41
C ARG A 254 -9.29 0.27 -17.86
N SER A 255 -10.01 1.19 -18.53
CA SER A 255 -10.25 1.14 -19.97
C SER A 255 -9.16 1.93 -20.71
N VAL A 256 -8.47 1.28 -21.64
CA VAL A 256 -7.39 1.87 -22.44
C VAL A 256 -7.75 1.79 -23.92
N ARG A 257 -7.82 2.94 -24.58
CA ARG A 257 -8.10 3.02 -26.02
C ARG A 257 -6.80 3.07 -26.80
N LEU A 258 -6.69 2.24 -27.84
CA LEU A 258 -5.50 2.15 -28.69
C LEU A 258 -5.82 2.60 -30.13
N PRO A 259 -4.86 3.23 -30.83
CA PRO A 259 -4.98 3.46 -32.27
C PRO A 259 -5.15 2.14 -33.04
N PRO A 260 -5.76 2.13 -34.24
CA PRO A 260 -6.15 0.90 -34.93
C PRO A 260 -5.02 -0.13 -35.11
N SER A 261 -3.86 0.32 -35.59
CA SER A 261 -2.71 -0.57 -35.82
C SER A 261 -2.09 -1.08 -34.52
N ASP A 262 -2.10 -0.27 -33.46
CA ASP A 262 -1.52 -0.63 -32.18
C ASP A 262 -2.48 -1.58 -31.42
N PHE A 263 -3.79 -1.32 -31.51
CA PHE A 263 -4.83 -2.22 -31.02
C PHE A 263 -4.76 -3.58 -31.71
N ALA A 264 -4.71 -3.62 -33.04
CA ALA A 264 -4.62 -4.86 -33.81
C ALA A 264 -3.36 -5.66 -33.46
N PHE A 265 -2.23 -4.97 -33.29
CA PHE A 265 -0.98 -5.61 -32.88
C PHE A 265 -1.09 -6.25 -31.49
N TYR A 266 -1.71 -5.55 -30.53
CA TYR A 266 -1.92 -6.08 -29.19
C TYR A 266 -2.95 -7.22 -29.15
N ALA A 267 -4.08 -7.06 -29.85
CA ALA A 267 -5.11 -8.09 -29.98
C ALA A 267 -4.56 -9.37 -30.65
N TRP A 268 -3.69 -9.23 -31.64
CA TRP A 268 -2.99 -10.37 -32.25
C TRP A 268 -2.20 -11.18 -31.23
N MET A 269 -1.37 -10.52 -30.43
CA MET A 269 -0.58 -11.18 -29.37
C MET A 269 -1.50 -11.83 -28.33
N ALA A 270 -2.57 -11.14 -27.93
CA ALA A 270 -3.55 -11.65 -26.97
C ALA A 270 -4.29 -12.89 -27.51
N ARG A 271 -4.68 -12.88 -28.79
CA ARG A 271 -5.37 -14.02 -29.41
C ARG A 271 -4.47 -15.24 -29.48
N ARG A 272 -3.22 -15.05 -29.93
CA ARG A 272 -2.23 -16.14 -29.95
C ARG A 272 -2.06 -16.79 -28.58
N LYS A 273 -1.90 -16.00 -27.52
CA LYS A 273 -1.75 -16.53 -26.16
C LYS A 273 -3.03 -17.24 -25.67
N ARG A 274 -4.22 -16.69 -25.96
CA ARG A 274 -5.51 -17.32 -25.64
C ARG A 274 -5.71 -18.66 -26.35
N GLU A 275 -5.23 -18.78 -27.59
CA GLU A 275 -5.26 -20.00 -28.40
C GLU A 275 -4.11 -20.97 -28.07
N GLY A 276 -3.29 -20.70 -27.05
CA GLY A 276 -2.14 -21.53 -26.67
C GLY A 276 -1.00 -21.54 -27.69
N ARG A 277 -0.95 -20.56 -28.61
CA ARG A 277 0.09 -20.45 -29.64
C ARG A 277 1.36 -19.80 -29.07
N GLU A 278 2.50 -20.21 -29.60
CA GLU A 278 3.81 -19.68 -29.23
C GLU A 278 3.92 -18.15 -29.41
N PRO A 279 4.70 -17.46 -28.55
CA PRO A 279 5.06 -16.06 -28.74
C PRO A 279 5.73 -15.80 -30.09
N VAL A 280 5.63 -14.57 -30.59
CA VAL A 280 6.00 -14.22 -31.96
C VAL A 280 7.48 -13.82 -32.06
N PRO A 281 8.31 -14.45 -32.91
CA PRO A 281 9.67 -13.99 -33.14
C PRO A 281 9.68 -12.60 -33.78
N CYS A 282 10.63 -11.75 -33.38
CA CYS A 282 10.83 -10.48 -34.09
C CYS A 282 11.52 -10.74 -35.43
N PRO A 283 11.04 -10.16 -36.55
CA PRO A 283 11.68 -10.32 -37.85
C PRO A 283 13.16 -9.95 -37.83
N SER A 284 13.95 -10.64 -38.66
CA SER A 284 15.36 -10.30 -38.85
C SER A 284 15.52 -9.02 -39.67
N GLU A 285 16.68 -8.39 -39.54
CA GLU A 285 16.97 -7.16 -40.26
C GLU A 285 17.08 -7.43 -41.76
N GLY A 286 16.34 -6.67 -42.58
CA GLY A 286 16.29 -6.87 -44.03
C GLY A 286 15.54 -8.12 -44.50
N ALA A 287 14.90 -8.87 -43.60
CA ALA A 287 14.10 -10.06 -43.94
C ALA A 287 12.65 -9.88 -43.45
N PRO A 288 11.77 -9.25 -44.26
CA PRO A 288 10.36 -9.11 -43.91
C PRO A 288 9.66 -10.48 -43.87
N GLU A 289 8.76 -10.67 -42.90
CA GLU A 289 8.06 -11.95 -42.67
C GLU A 289 6.61 -11.90 -43.20
N PRO A 290 6.26 -12.59 -44.31
CA PRO A 290 4.92 -12.54 -44.89
C PRO A 290 3.83 -13.12 -43.99
N ASP A 291 4.10 -14.23 -43.31
CA ASP A 291 3.12 -14.90 -42.45
C ASP A 291 2.71 -14.02 -41.27
N LEU A 292 3.67 -13.31 -40.67
CA LEU A 292 3.42 -12.36 -39.59
C LEU A 292 2.59 -11.16 -40.07
N ALA A 293 2.85 -10.68 -41.29
CA ALA A 293 2.04 -9.63 -41.89
C ALA A 293 0.61 -10.09 -42.13
N GLU A 294 0.40 -11.31 -42.62
CA GLU A 294 -0.93 -11.85 -42.86
C GLU A 294 -1.73 -11.99 -41.57
N GLU A 295 -1.15 -12.60 -40.53
CA GLU A 295 -1.81 -12.74 -39.23
C GLU A 295 -2.19 -11.38 -38.63
N PHE A 296 -1.27 -10.42 -38.65
CA PHE A 296 -1.55 -9.06 -38.18
C PHE A 296 -2.66 -8.39 -38.99
N LEU A 297 -2.65 -8.53 -40.32
CA LEU A 297 -3.67 -7.93 -41.19
C LEU A 297 -5.07 -8.52 -40.94
N ARG A 298 -5.18 -9.80 -40.54
CA ARG A 298 -6.45 -10.41 -40.13
C ARG A 298 -7.01 -9.72 -38.88
N GLU A 299 -6.18 -9.46 -37.86
CA GLU A 299 -6.63 -8.72 -36.67
C GLU A 299 -6.90 -7.25 -36.97
N TYR A 300 -6.10 -6.64 -37.83
CA TYR A 300 -6.33 -5.25 -38.26
C TYR A 300 -7.68 -5.09 -38.95
N GLN A 301 -8.06 -6.05 -39.80
CA GLN A 301 -9.37 -6.05 -40.45
C GLN A 301 -10.53 -6.19 -39.45
N ARG A 302 -10.35 -6.93 -38.36
CA ARG A 302 -11.35 -7.03 -37.29
C ARG A 302 -11.48 -5.72 -36.51
N ALA A 303 -10.35 -5.06 -36.25
CA ALA A 303 -10.30 -3.80 -35.50
C ALA A 303 -10.77 -2.57 -36.28
N ASP A 304 -10.60 -2.58 -37.61
CA ASP A 304 -10.94 -1.46 -38.49
C ASP A 304 -11.45 -1.98 -39.86
N PRO A 305 -12.75 -2.30 -39.97
CA PRO A 305 -13.33 -2.84 -41.20
C PRO A 305 -13.43 -1.81 -42.35
N GLY A 306 -13.10 -0.54 -42.11
CA GLY A 306 -13.18 0.54 -43.11
C GLY A 306 -12.21 0.36 -44.29
N VAL A 307 -12.71 0.57 -45.52
CA VAL A 307 -11.99 0.28 -46.78
C VAL A 307 -10.70 1.12 -46.93
N THR A 308 -10.69 2.39 -46.52
CA THR A 308 -9.60 3.33 -46.83
C THR A 308 -8.37 3.20 -45.90
N ALA A 309 -8.57 2.81 -44.63
CA ALA A 309 -7.48 2.56 -43.68
C ALA A 309 -6.76 1.24 -43.99
N ARG A 310 -7.51 0.26 -44.51
CA ARG A 310 -7.05 -1.05 -44.97
C ARG A 310 -6.00 -0.97 -46.09
N GLU A 311 -6.15 -0.04 -47.03
CA GLU A 311 -5.27 0.11 -48.20
C GLU A 311 -3.82 0.49 -47.80
N ARG A 312 -3.67 1.48 -46.90
CA ARG A 312 -2.36 1.99 -46.47
C ARG A 312 -1.56 0.95 -45.69
N THR A 313 -2.20 0.29 -44.74
CA THR A 313 -1.55 -0.74 -43.91
C THR A 313 -1.18 -1.98 -44.74
N ARG A 314 -2.04 -2.39 -45.68
CA ARG A 314 -1.72 -3.46 -46.64
C ARG A 314 -0.54 -3.12 -47.54
N ARG A 315 -0.49 -1.88 -48.04
CA ARG A 315 0.63 -1.42 -48.87
C ARG A 315 1.95 -1.43 -48.09
N ALA A 316 1.92 -1.00 -46.83
CA ALA A 316 3.10 -0.99 -45.96
C ALA A 316 3.63 -2.40 -45.63
N LEU A 317 2.76 -3.41 -45.63
CA LEU A 317 3.11 -4.80 -45.33
C LEU A 317 3.16 -5.71 -46.58
N ARG A 318 3.17 -5.13 -47.79
CA ARG A 318 3.09 -5.89 -49.06
C ARG A 318 4.23 -6.92 -49.20
N LEU A 319 5.40 -6.60 -48.68
CA LEU A 319 6.58 -7.46 -48.73
C LEU A 319 6.72 -8.36 -47.48
N GLY A 320 5.83 -8.24 -46.50
CA GLY A 320 5.94 -8.87 -45.19
C GLY A 320 6.13 -7.85 -44.06
N MET A 321 6.17 -8.34 -42.82
CA MET A 321 6.37 -7.50 -41.64
C MET A 321 7.86 -7.31 -41.37
N GLU A 322 8.32 -6.06 -41.39
CA GLU A 322 9.71 -5.71 -41.07
C GLU A 322 9.97 -5.57 -39.57
N LYS A 323 11.23 -5.77 -39.18
CA LYS A 323 11.74 -5.59 -37.81
C LYS A 323 11.36 -4.24 -37.20
N ASN A 324 11.58 -3.15 -37.94
CA ASN A 324 11.31 -1.78 -37.47
C ASN A 324 9.81 -1.57 -37.21
N TYR A 325 8.96 -2.03 -38.12
CA TYR A 325 7.52 -1.96 -37.96
C TYR A 325 7.06 -2.72 -36.69
N PHE A 326 7.57 -3.93 -36.48
CA PHE A 326 7.25 -4.75 -35.30
C PHE A 326 7.66 -4.04 -33.99
N LEU A 327 8.91 -3.56 -33.91
CA LEU A 327 9.45 -2.93 -32.71
C LEU A 327 8.78 -1.59 -32.39
N GLU A 328 8.45 -0.81 -33.41
CA GLU A 328 7.72 0.46 -33.28
C GLU A 328 6.34 0.24 -32.66
N ARG A 329 5.57 -0.73 -33.18
CA ARG A 329 4.23 -1.07 -32.64
C ARG A 329 4.32 -1.56 -31.20
N ARG A 330 5.25 -2.48 -30.90
CA ARG A 330 5.49 -2.96 -29.54
C ARG A 330 5.82 -1.80 -28.58
N SER A 331 6.69 -0.89 -28.99
CA SER A 331 7.10 0.26 -28.17
C SER A 331 5.92 1.20 -27.89
N ARG A 332 5.13 1.53 -28.91
CA ARG A 332 3.94 2.38 -28.77
C ARG A 332 2.90 1.76 -27.83
N VAL A 333 2.55 0.50 -28.04
CA VAL A 333 1.61 -0.23 -27.17
C VAL A 333 2.11 -0.22 -25.72
N ASN A 334 3.36 -0.63 -25.49
CA ASN A 334 3.91 -0.68 -24.13
C ASN A 334 3.99 0.70 -23.45
N ARG A 335 4.18 1.78 -24.21
CA ARG A 335 4.13 3.15 -23.69
C ARG A 335 2.71 3.53 -23.27
N VAL A 336 1.73 3.34 -24.14
CA VAL A 336 0.32 3.61 -23.81
C VAL A 336 -0.13 2.82 -22.58
N LEU A 337 0.26 1.55 -22.47
CA LEU A 337 -0.03 0.73 -21.29
C LEU A 337 0.70 1.24 -20.04
N GLN A 338 1.95 1.69 -20.15
CA GLN A 338 2.69 2.27 -19.03
C GLN A 338 2.01 3.53 -18.51
N ASP A 339 1.65 4.43 -19.42
CA ASP A 339 1.04 5.72 -19.07
C ASP A 339 -0.36 5.51 -18.46
N ALA A 340 -1.14 4.56 -19.01
CA ALA A 340 -2.50 4.31 -18.57
C ALA A 340 -2.59 3.45 -17.29
N LEU A 341 -1.68 2.49 -17.08
CA LEU A 341 -1.80 1.49 -16.01
C LEU A 341 -0.74 1.65 -14.89
N GLY A 342 0.28 2.49 -15.07
CA GLY A 342 1.30 2.75 -14.05
C GLY A 342 2.07 1.48 -13.67
N ALA A 343 2.14 1.19 -12.37
CA ALA A 343 2.82 -0.01 -11.86
C ALA A 343 2.22 -1.29 -12.47
N SER A 344 0.90 -1.40 -12.56
CA SER A 344 0.20 -2.60 -13.05
C SER A 344 0.46 -2.92 -14.53
N ALA A 345 1.03 -1.99 -15.30
CA ALA A 345 1.32 -2.18 -16.72
C ALA A 345 2.21 -3.41 -16.99
N TRP A 346 3.06 -3.79 -16.04
CA TRP A 346 4.02 -4.88 -16.21
C TRP A 346 3.36 -6.20 -16.66
N ALA A 347 2.18 -6.53 -16.11
CA ALA A 347 1.45 -7.77 -16.41
C ALA A 347 0.82 -7.77 -17.81
N TYR A 348 0.58 -6.58 -18.38
CA TYR A 348 -0.13 -6.39 -19.64
C TYR A 348 0.79 -6.01 -20.80
N LYS A 349 2.06 -5.66 -20.54
CA LYS A 349 3.00 -5.32 -21.60
C LYS A 349 3.35 -6.52 -22.47
N ILE A 350 3.66 -6.24 -23.73
CA ILE A 350 4.28 -7.20 -24.62
C ILE A 350 5.75 -7.36 -24.19
N GLN A 351 6.09 -8.55 -23.71
CA GLN A 351 7.41 -8.87 -23.16
C GLN A 351 8.20 -9.79 -24.09
N GLY A 352 9.52 -9.75 -23.98
CA GLY A 352 10.42 -10.66 -24.67
C GLY A 352 10.69 -11.91 -23.83
N PHE A 353 10.60 -13.07 -24.46
CA PHE A 353 10.89 -14.39 -23.91
C PHE A 353 12.07 -15.01 -24.66
N GLY A 354 12.91 -15.78 -23.96
CA GLY A 354 14.12 -16.37 -24.53
C GLY A 354 15.35 -15.43 -24.52
N LYS A 355 16.47 -15.92 -25.03
CA LYS A 355 17.73 -15.16 -25.14
C LYS A 355 17.90 -14.64 -26.56
N ARG A 356 18.68 -13.56 -26.73
CA ARG A 356 19.07 -13.11 -28.07
C ARG A 356 19.96 -14.18 -28.74
N PRO A 357 19.83 -14.41 -30.06
CA PRO A 357 18.95 -13.73 -31.01
C PRO A 357 17.50 -14.25 -31.06
N GLU A 358 17.19 -15.37 -30.41
CA GLU A 358 15.89 -16.07 -30.45
C GLU A 358 14.81 -15.45 -29.55
N THR A 359 14.83 -14.13 -29.35
CA THR A 359 13.82 -13.47 -28.50
C THR A 359 12.46 -13.45 -29.20
N LYS A 360 11.47 -14.09 -28.58
CA LYS A 360 10.07 -14.07 -29.01
C LYS A 360 9.25 -13.12 -28.14
N PHE A 361 8.18 -12.56 -28.66
CA PHE A 361 7.37 -11.53 -27.99
C PHE A 361 5.94 -11.99 -27.80
N GLY A 362 5.40 -11.77 -26.60
CA GLY A 362 4.04 -12.17 -26.26
C GLY A 362 3.57 -11.53 -24.96
N LEU A 363 2.47 -12.04 -24.42
CA LEU A 363 1.93 -11.61 -23.12
C LEU A 363 2.32 -12.60 -22.02
N LEU A 364 2.51 -12.10 -20.81
CA LEU A 364 2.76 -12.93 -19.62
C LEU A 364 1.47 -13.60 -19.11
N LEU A 365 0.32 -13.04 -19.42
CA LEU A 365 -1.02 -13.52 -19.02
C LEU A 365 -1.28 -14.94 -19.51
N GLU A 366 -1.88 -15.80 -18.70
CA GLU A 366 -2.36 -17.11 -19.12
C GLU A 366 -3.63 -17.05 -19.99
N SER A 367 -3.96 -18.14 -20.69
CA SER A 367 -5.11 -18.19 -21.60
C SER A 367 -6.42 -17.85 -20.92
N GLU A 368 -6.62 -18.29 -19.69
CA GLU A 368 -7.82 -18.09 -18.88
C GLU A 368 -7.95 -16.65 -18.35
N GLN A 369 -6.89 -15.86 -18.50
CA GLN A 369 -6.83 -14.46 -18.10
C GLN A 369 -7.18 -13.51 -19.26
N ILE A 370 -7.40 -14.04 -20.48
CA ILE A 370 -7.66 -13.25 -21.68
C ILE A 370 -9.07 -13.55 -22.20
N ASP A 371 -9.94 -12.55 -22.11
CA ASP A 371 -11.31 -12.60 -22.60
C ASP A 371 -11.50 -11.65 -23.79
N TYR A 372 -12.37 -12.03 -24.73
CA TYR A 372 -12.82 -11.16 -25.82
C TYR A 372 -14.29 -10.87 -25.59
N ARG A 373 -14.67 -9.58 -25.51
CA ARG A 373 -16.10 -9.24 -25.57
C ARG A 373 -16.60 -9.53 -26.98
N ARG A 374 -17.77 -10.18 -27.05
CA ARG A 374 -18.45 -10.50 -28.31
C ARG A 374 -18.58 -9.24 -29.14
N SER A 375 -18.20 -9.33 -30.41
CA SER A 375 -18.38 -8.25 -31.36
C SER A 375 -19.86 -8.14 -31.72
N ARG A 376 -20.35 -6.91 -31.95
CA ARG A 376 -21.70 -6.68 -32.51
C ARG A 376 -21.88 -7.26 -33.92
N TRP A 377 -20.81 -7.75 -34.54
CA TRP A 377 -20.78 -8.34 -35.87
C TRP A 377 -20.59 -9.87 -35.87
N GLU A 378 -20.55 -10.52 -34.71
CA GLU A 378 -20.61 -11.98 -34.59
C GLU A 378 -22.09 -12.41 -34.56
N GLU A 379 -22.58 -13.01 -35.65
CA GLU A 379 -23.94 -13.59 -35.72
C GLU A 379 -24.11 -14.71 -34.68
N GLU A 380 -25.31 -14.84 -34.11
CA GLU A 380 -25.69 -16.01 -33.32
C GLU A 380 -25.48 -17.29 -34.15
N PRO A 381 -24.86 -18.36 -33.61
CA PRO A 381 -24.89 -19.63 -34.29
C PRO A 381 -26.36 -20.05 -34.42
N ALA A 382 -26.80 -20.26 -35.66
CA ALA A 382 -28.13 -20.77 -35.98
C ALA A 382 -28.41 -22.01 -35.12
N ARG A 383 -29.53 -21.99 -34.40
CA ARG A 383 -29.98 -23.04 -33.47
C ARG A 383 -30.17 -24.39 -34.16
#